data_AF-A0A2J8D0B0-F1
#
_entry.id   AF-A0A2J8D0B0-F1
#
_cell.length_a   1.000
_cell.length_b   1.000
_cell.length_c   1.000
_cell.angle_alpha   90.00
_cell.angle_beta   90.00
_cell.angle_gamma   90.00
#
_symmetry.space_group_name_H-M   'P 1'
#
loop_
_entity.id
_entity.type
_entity.pdbx_description
1 polymer ?
#
loop_
_entity_poly.entity_id
_entity_poly.type
_entity_poly.pdbx_seq_one_letter_code
_entity_poly.pdbx_strand_id
1 'polypeptide(L)'
;MFFRPWHEPGWFHRERQSSTSKPARAYSIPTGSTITGQLTPKMTYATPRFWAAPLTYLRWASRERPAYFWSIVIGVAGPVQLAIVPPVRKLLGDENAPQIPVTYPVPSGPRKQLTGYDDE
;
A
#
# COMPACT_ATOMS: atom_id res chain seq x y z
N MET A 1 -53.60 22.24 1.25
CA MET A 1 -52.16 22.07 1.59
C MET A 1 -51.49 21.38 0.41
N PHE A 2 -50.79 22.18 -0.38
CA PHE A 2 -49.96 21.77 -1.51
C PHE A 2 -48.61 21.28 -0.98
N PHE A 3 -48.14 20.10 -1.38
CA PHE A 3 -46.71 19.80 -1.35
C PHE A 3 -46.32 19.04 -2.62
N ARG A 4 -45.32 19.60 -3.32
CA ARG A 4 -44.98 19.36 -4.72
C ARG A 4 -44.23 18.03 -4.94
N PRO A 5 -44.36 17.43 -6.13
CA PRO A 5 -43.56 16.30 -6.59
C PRO A 5 -42.13 16.69 -7.01
N TRP A 6 -41.25 15.71 -6.85
CA TRP A 6 -39.82 15.68 -7.14
C TRP A 6 -39.55 15.96 -8.63
N HIS A 7 -38.86 17.06 -8.94
CA HIS A 7 -38.48 17.44 -10.30
C HIS A 7 -37.12 16.86 -10.65
N GLU A 8 -37.07 16.02 -11.68
CA GLU A 8 -35.86 15.76 -12.47
C GLU A 8 -35.44 17.03 -13.22
N PRO A 9 -34.15 17.40 -13.24
CA PRO A 9 -33.61 18.32 -14.22
C PRO A 9 -32.82 17.58 -15.29
N GLY A 10 -33.41 17.53 -16.49
CA GLY A 10 -32.77 17.03 -17.70
C GLY A 10 -31.52 17.81 -18.07
N TRP A 11 -30.47 17.06 -18.40
CA TRP A 11 -29.26 17.58 -19.04
C TRP A 11 -28.82 16.60 -20.13
N PHE A 12 -29.65 16.46 -21.16
CA PHE A 12 -29.26 15.76 -22.39
C PHE A 12 -29.62 16.59 -23.62
N HIS A 13 -28.95 17.74 -23.73
CA HIS A 13 -28.70 18.39 -25.01
C HIS A 13 -27.23 18.84 -25.01
N ARG A 14 -26.41 18.17 -25.80
CA ARG A 14 -25.14 18.74 -26.25
C ARG A 14 -24.95 18.41 -27.72
N GLU A 15 -24.70 19.49 -28.45
CA GLU A 15 -24.66 19.68 -29.89
C GLU A 15 -24.07 18.53 -30.72
N ARG A 16 -24.83 18.21 -31.77
CA ARG A 16 -24.35 17.73 -33.07
C ARG A 16 -23.37 18.77 -33.63
N GLN A 17 -22.07 18.62 -33.39
CA GLN A 17 -21.07 19.42 -34.09
C GLN A 17 -20.70 18.77 -35.42
N SER A 18 -21.21 19.44 -36.45
CA SER A 18 -20.93 19.31 -37.87
C SER A 18 -19.44 19.30 -38.17
N SER A 19 -19.07 18.43 -39.10
CA SER A 19 -17.80 18.44 -39.81
C SER A 19 -17.59 19.81 -40.46
N THR A 20 -16.67 20.59 -39.91
CA THR A 20 -16.05 21.70 -40.64
C THR A 20 -14.59 21.32 -40.85
N SER A 21 -14.32 20.84 -42.06
CA SER A 21 -12.96 20.63 -42.57
C SER A 21 -12.23 21.96 -42.56
N LYS A 22 -11.31 22.14 -41.61
CA LYS A 22 -10.32 23.22 -41.68
C LYS A 22 -9.45 22.98 -42.92
N PRO A 23 -9.26 23.98 -43.80
CA PRO A 23 -8.36 23.82 -44.93
C PRO A 23 -6.95 23.59 -44.41
N ALA A 24 -6.33 22.51 -44.90
CA ALA A 24 -4.94 22.19 -44.65
C ALA A 24 -4.08 23.38 -45.07
N ARG A 25 -3.54 24.11 -44.09
CA ARG A 25 -2.54 25.14 -44.34
C ARG A 25 -1.31 24.40 -44.84
N ALA A 26 -1.04 24.52 -46.13
CA ALA A 26 0.16 23.99 -46.77
C ALA A 26 1.39 24.56 -46.06
N TYR A 27 2.09 23.74 -45.28
CA TYR A 27 3.41 24.08 -44.79
C TYR A 27 4.39 23.70 -45.90
N SER A 28 4.90 24.70 -46.60
CA SER A 28 6.06 24.56 -47.47
C SER A 28 7.20 23.93 -46.66
N ILE A 29 7.67 22.75 -47.08
CA ILE A 29 8.84 22.09 -46.51
C ILE A 29 10.07 22.85 -47.02
N PRO A 30 10.86 23.53 -46.16
CA PRO A 30 12.17 24.00 -46.58
C PRO A 30 13.10 22.78 -46.64
N THR A 31 13.40 22.35 -47.86
CA THR A 31 14.48 21.43 -48.16
C THR A 31 15.79 22.14 -47.83
N GLY A 32 16.43 21.79 -46.71
CA GLY A 32 17.80 22.18 -46.43
C GLY A 32 18.16 22.45 -44.97
N SER A 33 19.26 21.80 -44.56
CA SER A 33 20.17 22.14 -43.45
C SER A 33 19.76 21.79 -42.02
N THR A 34 20.45 20.77 -41.51
CA THR A 34 21.04 20.65 -40.17
C THR A 34 20.61 21.70 -39.15
N ILE A 35 19.65 21.32 -38.30
CA ILE A 35 19.45 21.95 -36.99
C ILE A 35 19.73 20.92 -35.90
N THR A 36 20.95 20.95 -35.38
CA THR A 36 21.29 20.41 -34.06
C THR A 36 20.58 21.26 -33.02
N GLY A 37 19.28 21.05 -32.88
CA GLY A 37 18.47 21.56 -31.81
C GLY A 37 17.86 20.37 -31.12
N GLN A 38 18.59 19.79 -30.15
CA GLN A 38 17.97 18.87 -29.22
C GLN A 38 16.90 19.64 -28.46
N LEU A 39 15.66 19.55 -28.94
CA LEU A 39 14.48 19.75 -28.13
C LEU A 39 14.56 18.63 -27.10
N THR A 40 15.23 18.88 -25.96
CA THR A 40 15.16 17.98 -24.81
C THR A 40 13.68 17.68 -24.63
N PRO A 41 13.19 16.45 -24.88
CA PRO A 41 11.82 16.16 -24.57
C PRO A 41 11.69 16.48 -23.10
N LYS A 42 10.86 17.48 -22.77
CA LYS A 42 10.46 17.71 -21.38
C LYS A 42 9.96 16.35 -20.95
N MET A 43 10.70 15.67 -20.08
CA MET A 43 10.40 14.31 -19.63
C MET A 43 9.03 14.39 -18.96
N THR A 44 7.97 14.20 -19.74
CA THR A 44 6.68 13.83 -19.21
C THR A 44 6.97 12.60 -18.39
N TYR A 45 6.57 12.60 -17.12
CA TYR A 45 6.94 11.55 -16.16
C TYR A 45 6.37 10.20 -16.64
N ALA A 46 7.11 9.54 -17.53
CA ALA A 46 6.82 8.19 -17.96
C ALA A 46 6.91 7.32 -16.70
N THR A 47 5.94 6.42 -16.53
CA THR A 47 5.93 5.50 -15.40
C THR A 47 7.26 4.72 -15.41
N PRO A 48 8.12 4.87 -14.38
CA PRO A 48 9.38 4.15 -14.33
C PRO A 48 9.09 2.65 -14.28
N ARG A 49 9.89 1.83 -14.99
CA ARG A 49 9.73 0.38 -14.91
C ARG A 49 10.38 -0.11 -13.61
N PHE A 50 9.66 -0.94 -12.85
CA PHE A 50 10.14 -1.51 -11.59
C PHE A 50 11.49 -2.23 -11.76
N TRP A 51 11.61 -3.09 -12.77
CA TRP A 51 12.81 -3.91 -13.03
C TRP A 51 14.00 -3.13 -13.61
N ALA A 52 13.80 -1.89 -14.07
CA ALA A 52 14.88 -1.07 -14.62
C ALA A 52 15.42 -0.06 -13.58
N ALA A 53 14.56 0.46 -12.72
CA ALA A 53 14.92 1.48 -11.73
C ALA A 53 14.02 1.39 -10.49
N PRO A 54 14.26 0.42 -9.58
CA PRO A 54 13.36 0.16 -8.47
C PRO A 54 13.25 1.33 -7.49
N LEU A 55 14.38 1.98 -7.14
CA LEU A 55 14.37 3.14 -6.23
C LEU A 55 13.63 4.34 -6.83
N THR A 56 13.81 4.58 -8.14
CA THR A 56 13.10 5.64 -8.86
C THR A 56 11.60 5.33 -8.95
N TYR A 57 11.22 4.05 -9.10
CA TYR A 57 9.84 3.60 -9.05
C TYR A 57 9.19 3.84 -7.70
N LEU A 58 9.86 3.48 -6.59
CA LEU A 58 9.32 3.71 -5.24
C LEU A 58 9.09 5.21 -4.98
N ARG A 59 10.03 6.09 -5.39
CA ARG A 59 9.90 7.55 -5.27
C ARG A 59 8.79 8.16 -6.13
N TRP A 60 8.48 7.53 -7.27
CA TRP A 60 7.36 7.93 -8.12
C TRP A 60 6.02 7.42 -7.55
N ALA A 61 5.97 6.14 -7.16
CA ALA A 61 4.79 5.47 -6.60
C ALA A 61 4.29 6.15 -5.31
N SER A 62 5.19 6.61 -4.44
CA SER A 62 4.83 7.30 -3.20
C SER A 62 4.10 8.64 -3.42
N ARG A 63 4.35 9.34 -4.54
CA ARG A 63 3.75 10.64 -4.86
C ARG A 63 2.55 10.54 -5.79
N GLU A 64 2.62 9.70 -6.83
CA GLU A 64 1.56 9.59 -7.84
C GLU A 64 0.43 8.65 -7.41
N ARG A 65 0.75 7.61 -6.62
CA ARG A 65 -0.18 6.54 -6.22
C ARG A 65 -0.07 6.23 -4.72
N PRO A 66 -0.28 7.22 -3.83
CA PRO A 66 0.02 7.10 -2.41
C PRO A 66 -0.77 5.99 -1.71
N ALA A 67 -2.04 5.77 -2.07
CA ALA A 67 -2.87 4.74 -1.45
C ALA A 67 -2.27 3.33 -1.61
N TYR A 68 -1.85 2.97 -2.82
CA TYR A 68 -1.26 1.65 -3.08
C TYR A 68 0.11 1.49 -2.43
N PHE A 69 0.95 2.51 -2.53
CA PHE A 69 2.31 2.48 -1.98
C PHE A 69 2.29 2.30 -0.45
N TRP A 70 1.57 3.16 0.26
CA TRP A 70 1.56 3.14 1.72
C TRP A 70 0.79 1.95 2.30
N SER A 71 -0.22 1.43 1.60
CA SER A 71 -0.92 0.21 2.03
C SER A 71 0.03 -0.99 2.09
N ILE A 72 0.89 -1.14 1.08
CA ILE A 72 1.88 -2.24 1.04
C ILE A 72 2.96 -2.02 2.10
N VAL A 73 3.47 -0.79 2.24
CA VAL A 73 4.51 -0.48 3.24
C VAL A 73 4.02 -0.78 4.65
N ILE A 74 2.83 -0.32 5.01
CA ILE A 74 2.26 -0.55 6.35
C ILE A 74 1.86 -2.03 6.52
N GLY A 75 1.31 -2.66 5.47
CA GLY A 75 0.97 -4.08 5.48
C GLY A 75 2.17 -4.99 5.71
N VAL A 76 3.33 -4.65 5.13
CA VAL A 76 4.60 -5.39 5.32
C VAL A 76 5.30 -5.00 6.64
N ALA A 77 5.11 -3.78 7.13
CA ALA A 77 5.71 -3.33 8.38
C ALA A 77 5.30 -4.20 9.58
N GLY A 78 4.04 -4.66 9.64
CA GLY A 78 3.56 -5.54 10.73
C GLY A 78 4.32 -6.87 10.84
N PRO A 79 4.35 -7.71 9.79
CA PRO A 79 5.11 -8.96 9.78
C PRO A 79 6.61 -8.75 10.01
N VAL A 80 7.20 -7.70 9.44
CA VAL A 80 8.61 -7.34 9.66
C VAL A 80 8.88 -7.03 11.13
N GLN A 81 7.98 -6.27 11.76
CA GLN A 81 8.08 -5.96 13.18
C GLN A 81 7.97 -7.24 14.05
N LEU A 82 7.08 -8.18 13.72
CA LEU A 82 7.00 -9.46 14.44
C LEU A 82 8.27 -10.31 14.32
N ALA A 83 9.01 -10.20 13.23
CA ALA A 83 10.29 -10.91 13.08
C ALA A 83 11.44 -10.21 13.83
N ILE A 84 11.46 -8.88 13.85
CA ILE A 84 12.56 -8.09 14.41
C ILE A 84 12.40 -7.84 15.92
N VAL A 85 11.17 -7.64 16.40
CA VAL A 85 10.92 -7.27 17.80
C VAL A 85 11.29 -8.38 18.81
N PRO A 86 10.94 -9.67 18.61
CA PRO A 86 11.29 -10.71 19.57
C PRO A 86 12.80 -10.89 19.82
N PRO A 87 13.69 -10.95 18.82
CA PRO A 87 15.12 -11.04 19.09
C PRO A 87 15.65 -9.77 19.76
N VAL A 88 15.18 -8.58 19.36
CA VAL A 88 15.59 -7.32 20.01
C VAL A 88 15.17 -7.30 21.48
N ARG A 89 13.93 -7.70 21.81
CA ARG A 89 13.44 -7.77 23.20
C ARG A 89 14.26 -8.74 24.06
N LYS A 90 14.60 -9.92 23.51
CA LYS A 90 15.46 -10.90 24.20
C LYS A 90 16.86 -10.35 24.50
N LEU A 91 17.44 -9.57 23.58
CA LEU A 91 18.75 -8.93 23.78
C LEU A 91 18.71 -7.83 24.85
N LEU A 92 17.57 -7.15 25.01
CA LEU A 92 17.36 -6.13 26.05
C LEU A 92 17.09 -6.74 27.45
N GLY A 93 17.06 -8.08 27.57
CA GLY A 93 16.82 -8.77 28.84
C GLY A 93 15.34 -8.93 29.21
N ASP A 94 14.44 -8.66 28.26
CA ASP A 94 13.00 -8.91 28.44
C ASP A 94 12.71 -10.39 28.11
N GLU A 95 12.73 -11.23 29.15
CA GLU A 95 12.37 -12.65 29.06
C GLU A 95 10.85 -12.85 29.11
N ASN A 96 10.36 -13.86 28.39
CA ASN A 96 8.94 -14.18 28.42
C ASN A 96 8.56 -14.71 29.80
N ALA A 97 7.41 -14.24 30.32
CA ALA A 97 6.85 -14.76 31.55
C ALA A 97 6.66 -16.29 31.45
N PRO A 98 6.94 -17.04 32.54
CA PRO A 98 6.70 -18.48 32.58
C PRO A 98 5.19 -18.76 32.41
N GLN A 99 4.87 -19.92 31.84
CA GLN A 99 3.49 -20.33 31.65
C GLN A 99 2.80 -20.51 33.00
N ILE A 100 1.67 -19.82 33.17
CA ILE A 100 0.83 -19.95 34.37
C ILE A 100 0.25 -21.38 34.40
N PRO A 101 0.34 -22.09 35.54
CA PRO A 101 -0.25 -23.41 35.66
C PRO A 101 -1.77 -23.31 35.51
N VAL A 102 -2.32 -24.00 34.52
CA VAL A 102 -3.78 -24.08 34.26
C VAL A 102 -4.45 -25.18 35.06
N THR A 103 -3.66 -26.03 35.72
CA THR A 103 -4.12 -27.13 36.56
C THR A 103 -3.33 -27.15 37.85
N TYR A 104 -3.88 -27.81 38.86
CA TYR A 104 -3.15 -28.07 40.08
C TYR A 104 -1.85 -28.83 39.75
N PRO A 105 -0.68 -28.34 40.19
CA PRO A 105 0.59 -28.98 39.86
C PRO A 105 0.68 -30.34 40.57
N VAL A 106 0.40 -31.41 39.83
CA VAL A 106 0.55 -32.78 40.33
C VAL A 106 2.03 -33.17 40.26
N PRO A 107 2.67 -33.52 41.38
CA PRO A 107 4.06 -33.98 41.37
C PRO A 107 4.20 -35.24 40.52
N SER A 108 5.23 -35.31 39.68
CA SER A 108 5.49 -36.44 38.77
C SER A 108 6.15 -37.65 39.45
N GLY A 109 5.87 -37.87 40.73
CA GLY A 109 6.52 -38.90 41.56
C GLY A 109 5.58 -40.05 41.97
N PRO A 110 6.13 -41.22 42.35
CA PRO A 110 5.37 -42.28 43.01
C PRO A 110 4.71 -41.75 44.28
N ARG A 111 3.53 -42.29 44.63
CA ARG A 111 2.84 -41.92 45.87
C ARG A 111 3.72 -42.25 47.07
N LYS A 112 3.93 -41.28 47.95
CA LYS A 112 4.58 -41.47 49.25
C LYS A 112 3.52 -41.90 50.26
N GLN A 113 3.76 -43.00 50.98
CA GLN A 113 2.90 -43.39 52.10
C GLN A 113 3.03 -42.33 53.21
N LEU A 114 1.92 -41.70 53.58
CA LEU A 114 1.84 -40.70 54.64
C LEU A 114 1.42 -41.41 55.93
N THR A 115 1.93 -40.95 57.08
CA THR A 115 1.55 -41.46 58.42
C THR A 115 1.25 -40.27 59.33
N GLY A 116 0.30 -40.38 60.26
CA GLY A 116 0.04 -39.36 61.29
C GLY A 116 -1.18 -38.46 61.05
N TYR A 117 -2.07 -38.83 60.13
CA TYR A 117 -3.40 -38.25 59.93
C TYR A 117 -4.48 -39.34 59.91
N ASP A 118 -4.19 -40.51 60.50
CA ASP A 118 -5.19 -41.57 60.65
C ASP A 118 -6.18 -41.16 61.75
N ASP A 119 -7.47 -41.34 61.49
CA ASP A 119 -8.56 -41.05 62.43
C ASP A 119 -8.53 -42.12 63.54
N GLU A 120 -8.18 -41.76 64.78
CA GLU A 120 -8.40 -42.63 65.95
C GLU A 120 -9.90 -42.85 66.22
#